data_AF-A0A0D0DEI8-F1
#
_entry.id   AF-A0A0D0DEI8-F1
#
_cell.length_a   1.000
_cell.length_b   1.000
_cell.length_c   1.000
_cell.angle_alpha   90.00
_cell.angle_beta   90.00
_cell.angle_gamma   90.00
#
_symmetry.space_group_name_H-M   'P 1'
#
loop_
_entity.id
_entity.type
_entity.pdbx_description
1 polymer ?
#
loop_
_entity_poly.entity_id
_entity_poly.type
_entity_poly.pdbx_seq_one_letter_code
_entity_poly.pdbx_strand_id
1 'polypeptide(L)'
;MVPGRKQLSGCILDEEADKVVEEMKRVLEGKFATGQSDGCKNITKTSLVASLINMEYTPYPLNMHDMSALPKTAVQLLEFMVGEITYAVDILKVQIMAWCMDAGGDAAKMHHLLVKKMLHIMVVDCWAHQVHLHNM
;
A
#
# COMPACT_ATOMS: atom_id res chain seq x y z
N MET A 1 28.00 19.01 -15.05
CA MET A 1 28.27 17.57 -15.33
C MET A 1 26.97 16.83 -15.05
N VAL A 2 26.44 16.07 -16.01
CA VAL A 2 25.13 15.37 -15.84
C VAL A 2 25.42 13.94 -15.38
N PRO A 3 24.76 13.44 -14.31
CA PRO A 3 25.00 12.09 -13.80
C PRO A 3 24.60 11.01 -14.82
N GLY A 4 25.35 9.91 -14.83
CA GLY A 4 25.07 8.77 -15.71
C GLY A 4 23.89 7.92 -15.21
N ARG A 5 23.30 7.10 -16.09
CA ARG A 5 22.15 6.23 -15.78
C ARG A 5 22.34 5.41 -14.49
N LYS A 6 23.52 4.82 -14.28
CA LYS A 6 23.80 3.99 -13.09
C LYS A 6 23.82 4.79 -11.79
N GLN A 7 24.26 6.05 -11.84
CA GLN A 7 24.25 6.93 -10.67
C GLN A 7 22.82 7.39 -10.38
N LEU A 8 22.07 7.74 -11.44
CA LEU A 8 20.67 8.14 -11.34
C LEU A 8 19.79 7.03 -10.78
N SER A 9 19.88 5.80 -11.31
CA SER A 9 19.07 4.67 -10.85
C SER A 9 19.66 3.93 -9.64
N GLY A 10 20.68 4.49 -9.01
CA GLY A 10 21.32 3.94 -7.81
C GLY A 10 21.31 5.01 -6.74
N CYS A 11 22.49 5.40 -6.26
CA CYS A 11 22.64 6.28 -5.11
C CYS A 11 21.80 7.56 -5.16
N ILE A 12 21.64 8.19 -6.33
CA ILE A 12 20.84 9.43 -6.41
C ILE A 12 19.35 9.13 -6.14
N LEU A 13 18.78 8.11 -6.78
CA LEU A 13 17.38 7.76 -6.55
C LEU A 13 17.16 7.25 -5.12
N ASP A 14 18.08 6.46 -4.59
CA ASP A 14 18.02 5.96 -3.22
C ASP A 14 18.03 7.13 -2.21
N GLU A 15 18.95 8.09 -2.37
CA GLU A 15 19.03 9.28 -1.52
C GLU A 15 17.78 10.16 -1.60
N GLU A 16 17.19 10.34 -2.79
CA GLU A 16 15.94 11.10 -2.92
C GLU A 16 14.74 10.35 -2.33
N ALA A 17 14.68 9.02 -2.47
CA ALA A 17 13.64 8.21 -1.85
C ALA A 17 13.72 8.29 -0.31
N ASP A 18 14.94 8.21 0.25
CA ASP A 18 15.15 8.35 1.70
C ASP A 18 14.68 9.72 2.22
N LYS A 19 14.94 10.81 1.47
CA LYS A 19 14.43 12.14 1.82
C LYS A 19 12.91 12.19 1.87
N VAL A 20 12.24 11.56 0.90
CA VAL A 20 10.77 11.47 0.86
C VAL A 20 10.25 10.69 2.06
N VAL A 21 10.88 9.56 2.41
CA VAL A 21 10.49 8.75 3.57
C VAL A 21 10.65 9.53 4.88
N GLU A 22 11.77 10.24 5.06
CA GLU A 22 12.00 11.06 6.26
C GLU A 22 11.02 12.24 6.36
N GLU A 23 10.69 12.88 5.23
CA GLU A 23 9.65 13.91 5.21
C GLU A 23 8.27 13.35 5.56
N MET A 24 7.90 12.21 4.96
CA MET A 24 6.65 11.51 5.25
C MET A 24 6.55 11.18 6.74
N LYS A 25 7.59 10.60 7.32
CA LYS A 25 7.65 10.27 8.75
C LYS A 25 7.45 11.51 9.62
N ARG A 26 8.14 12.62 9.33
CA ARG A 26 7.97 13.88 10.07
C ARG A 26 6.53 14.40 10.03
N VAL A 27 5.84 14.24 8.89
CA VAL A 27 4.47 14.74 8.72
C VAL A 27 3.43 13.80 9.34
N LEU A 28 3.70 12.50 9.37
CA LEU A 28 2.73 11.46 9.74
C LEU A 28 2.89 10.93 11.17
N GLU A 29 4.05 11.14 11.79
CA GLU A 29 4.35 10.61 13.12
C GLU A 29 3.28 10.98 14.16
N GLY A 30 2.75 9.96 14.84
CA GLY A 30 1.73 10.10 15.88
C GLY A 30 0.33 10.42 15.36
N LYS A 31 0.13 10.57 14.04
CA LYS A 31 -1.19 10.86 13.45
C LYS A 31 -1.97 9.59 13.14
N PHE A 32 -3.26 9.76 12.91
CA PHE A 32 -4.15 8.70 12.44
C PHE A 32 -4.29 8.75 10.91
N ALA A 33 -4.30 7.58 10.28
CA ALA A 33 -4.50 7.44 8.85
C ALA A 33 -5.37 6.23 8.50
N THR A 34 -5.91 6.24 7.29
CA THR A 34 -6.54 5.08 6.65
C THR A 34 -5.66 4.59 5.52
N GLY A 35 -5.37 3.29 5.46
CA GLY A 35 -4.69 2.69 4.33
C GLY A 35 -5.66 2.29 3.23
N GLN A 36 -5.14 2.19 2.01
CA GLN A 36 -5.82 1.56 0.91
C GLN A 36 -4.82 0.85 0.00
N SER A 37 -5.25 -0.26 -0.60
CA SER A 37 -4.47 -0.98 -1.59
C SER A 37 -5.32 -1.30 -2.80
N ASP A 38 -4.67 -1.30 -3.96
CA ASP A 38 -5.32 -1.67 -5.22
C ASP A 38 -4.41 -2.58 -6.06
N GLY A 39 -5.03 -3.57 -6.69
CA GLY A 39 -4.37 -4.52 -7.56
C GLY A 39 -4.53 -4.12 -9.02
N CYS A 40 -3.44 -3.73 -9.68
CA CYS A 40 -3.48 -3.33 -11.09
C CYS A 40 -2.62 -4.25 -11.96
N LYS A 41 -2.88 -4.23 -13.27
CA LYS A 41 -1.99 -4.82 -14.27
C LYS A 41 -1.42 -3.72 -15.12
N ASN A 42 -0.10 -3.70 -15.26
CA ASN A 42 0.54 -2.79 -16.20
C ASN A 42 0.35 -3.26 -17.65
N ILE A 43 0.88 -2.50 -18.61
CA ILE A 43 0.79 -2.80 -20.05
C ILE A 43 1.41 -4.16 -20.43
N THR A 44 2.39 -4.65 -19.66
CA THR A 44 3.02 -5.97 -19.85
C THR A 44 2.32 -7.08 -19.07
N LYS A 45 1.16 -6.80 -18.47
CA LYS A 45 0.35 -7.72 -17.64
C LYS A 45 1.06 -8.19 -16.36
N THR A 46 2.08 -7.47 -15.92
CA THR A 46 2.66 -7.61 -14.57
C THR A 46 1.56 -7.29 -13.57
N SER A 47 1.33 -8.20 -12.63
CA SER A 47 0.33 -8.01 -11.57
C SER A 47 0.99 -7.26 -10.43
N LEU A 48 0.57 -6.03 -10.21
CA LEU A 48 1.11 -5.14 -9.20
C LEU A 48 0.06 -4.90 -8.12
N VAL A 49 0.50 -4.79 -6.87
CA VAL A 49 -0.34 -4.25 -5.80
C VAL A 49 0.35 -3.03 -5.24
N ALA A 50 -0.36 -1.91 -5.25
CA ALA A 50 0.13 -0.65 -4.71
C ALA A 50 -0.67 -0.29 -3.45
N SER A 51 0.03 0.30 -2.49
CA SER A 51 -0.56 0.78 -1.24
C SER A 51 -0.34 2.26 -1.08
N LEU A 52 -1.27 2.91 -0.39
CA LEU A 52 -1.12 4.30 0.04
C LEU A 52 -1.88 4.50 1.35
N ILE A 53 -1.47 5.49 2.12
CA ILE A 53 -2.18 5.94 3.32
C ILE A 53 -2.75 7.33 3.09
N ASN A 54 -3.91 7.59 3.68
CA ASN A 54 -4.58 8.88 3.60
C ASN A 54 -4.62 9.47 5.03
N MET A 55 -4.06 10.67 5.16
CA MET A 55 -4.08 11.47 6.38
C MET A 55 -4.68 12.83 6.00
N GLU A 56 -5.81 13.18 6.61
CA GLU A 56 -6.52 14.45 6.37
C GLU A 56 -6.70 14.77 4.87
N TYR A 57 -7.23 13.81 4.11
CA TYR A 57 -7.47 13.91 2.66
C TYR A 57 -6.22 14.00 1.79
N THR A 58 -5.03 13.87 2.38
CA THR A 58 -3.76 13.86 1.65
C THR A 58 -3.28 12.42 1.49
N PRO A 59 -3.17 11.91 0.25
CA PRO A 59 -2.64 10.58 -0.01
C PRO A 59 -1.10 10.59 0.01
N TYR A 60 -0.53 9.62 0.71
CA TYR A 60 0.90 9.35 0.74
C TYR A 60 1.14 7.95 0.17
N PRO A 61 1.78 7.83 -1.01
CA PRO A 61 2.14 6.54 -1.58
C PRO A 61 3.06 5.75 -0.65
N LEU A 62 2.79 4.45 -0.52
CA LEU A 62 3.69 3.50 0.11
C LEU A 62 4.40 2.67 -0.97
N ASN A 63 4.53 1.36 -0.76
CA ASN A 63 5.24 0.49 -1.69
C ASN A 63 4.32 0.00 -2.82
N MET A 64 4.96 -0.43 -3.91
CA MET A 64 4.34 -1.16 -5.00
C MET A 64 5.06 -2.51 -5.15
N HIS A 65 4.30 -3.59 -5.10
CA HIS A 65 4.85 -4.95 -5.11
C HIS A 65 4.47 -5.69 -6.39
N ASP A 66 5.45 -6.36 -6.98
CA ASP A 66 5.22 -7.28 -8.08
C ASP A 66 4.76 -8.63 -7.56
N MET A 67 3.49 -8.93 -7.80
CA MET A 67 2.82 -10.16 -7.39
C MET A 67 2.75 -11.19 -8.53
N SER A 68 3.39 -10.95 -9.68
CA SER A 68 3.26 -11.78 -10.88
C SER A 68 3.72 -13.22 -10.68
N ALA A 69 4.76 -13.41 -9.86
CA ALA A 69 5.31 -14.74 -9.56
C ALA A 69 4.67 -15.41 -8.34
N LEU A 70 3.77 -14.71 -7.64
CA LEU A 70 3.20 -15.16 -6.37
C LEU A 70 1.81 -15.77 -6.56
N PRO A 71 1.45 -16.76 -5.74
CA PRO A 71 0.13 -17.38 -5.83
C PRO A 71 -0.95 -16.38 -5.41
N LYS A 72 -1.93 -16.16 -6.29
CA LYS A 72 -3.09 -15.30 -6.01
C LYS A 72 -4.03 -15.95 -4.98
N THR A 73 -3.67 -15.81 -3.71
CA THR A 73 -4.39 -16.39 -2.58
C THR A 73 -4.59 -15.34 -1.50
N ALA A 74 -5.67 -15.51 -0.72
CA ALA A 74 -5.96 -14.63 0.42
C ALA A 74 -4.84 -14.58 1.47
N VAL A 75 -4.09 -15.67 1.64
CA VAL A 75 -2.97 -15.74 2.60
C VAL A 75 -1.77 -14.95 2.10
N GLN A 76 -1.42 -15.11 0.81
CA GLN A 76 -0.34 -14.32 0.21
C GLN A 76 -0.65 -12.82 0.23
N LEU A 77 -1.91 -12.46 -0.05
CA LEU A 77 -2.35 -11.08 0.03
C LEU A 77 -2.32 -10.56 1.47
N LEU A 78 -2.73 -11.36 2.45
CA LEU A 78 -2.64 -11.01 3.87
C LEU A 78 -1.21 -10.71 4.31
N GLU A 79 -0.23 -11.52 3.88
CA GLU A 79 1.19 -11.28 4.21
C GLU A 79 1.65 -9.91 3.71
N PHE A 80 1.30 -9.57 2.46
CA PHE A 80 1.57 -8.26 1.89
C PHE A 80 0.89 -7.14 2.69
N MET A 81 -0.41 -7.29 2.99
CA MET A 81 -1.16 -6.29 3.75
C MET A 81 -0.58 -6.02 5.13
N VAL A 82 -0.22 -7.10 5.83
CA VAL A 82 0.42 -7.00 7.14
C VAL A 82 1.77 -6.30 7.02
N GLY A 83 2.54 -6.59 5.98
CA GLY A 83 3.82 -5.91 5.71
C GLY A 83 3.66 -4.41 5.52
N GLU A 84 2.68 -3.97 4.73
CA GLU A 84 2.43 -2.54 4.49
C GLU A 84 1.92 -1.82 5.74
N ILE A 85 1.01 -2.43 6.49
CA ILE A 85 0.55 -1.87 7.77
C ILE A 85 1.71 -1.77 8.76
N THR A 86 2.54 -2.80 8.85
CA THR A 86 3.71 -2.83 9.73
C THR A 86 4.71 -1.75 9.31
N TYR A 87 4.98 -1.58 8.02
CA TYR A 87 5.83 -0.50 7.51
C TYR A 87 5.29 0.88 7.92
N ALA A 88 3.99 1.12 7.73
CA ALA A 88 3.37 2.39 8.11
C ALA A 88 3.51 2.66 9.62
N VAL A 89 3.23 1.66 10.46
CA VAL A 89 3.30 1.81 11.93
C VAL A 89 4.74 1.93 12.42
N ASP A 90 5.64 1.05 11.96
CA ASP A 90 6.98 0.93 12.54
C ASP A 90 7.98 1.90 11.93
N ILE A 91 7.86 2.21 10.64
CA ILE A 91 8.78 3.10 9.92
C ILE A 91 8.25 4.53 9.91
N LEU A 92 7.01 4.72 9.43
CA LEU A 92 6.40 6.05 9.31
C LEU A 92 5.78 6.55 10.62
N LYS A 93 5.71 5.71 11.66
CA LYS A 93 5.17 6.04 12.99
C LYS A 93 3.72 6.57 12.97
N VAL A 94 2.94 6.13 11.98
CA VAL A 94 1.52 6.49 11.84
C VAL A 94 0.62 5.43 12.47
N GLN A 95 -0.54 5.83 13.00
CA GLN A 95 -1.55 4.93 13.53
C GLN A 95 -2.59 4.60 12.45
N ILE A 96 -2.63 3.35 12.01
CA ILE A 96 -3.58 2.89 10.98
C ILE A 96 -4.89 2.46 11.64
N MET A 97 -5.99 3.13 11.27
CA MET A 97 -7.33 2.88 11.83
C MET A 97 -8.19 1.99 10.94
N ALA A 98 -7.99 2.09 9.62
CA ALA A 98 -8.74 1.31 8.65
C ALA A 98 -7.89 0.95 7.44
N TRP A 99 -8.25 -0.12 6.75
CA TRP A 99 -7.70 -0.48 5.45
C TRP A 99 -8.78 -0.77 4.43
N CYS A 100 -8.65 -0.18 3.24
CA CYS A 100 -9.56 -0.34 2.12
C CYS A 100 -8.93 -1.19 1.01
N MET A 101 -9.64 -2.18 0.49
CA MET A 101 -9.23 -2.93 -0.71
C MET A 101 -10.46 -3.39 -1.51
N ASP A 102 -10.25 -3.89 -2.73
CA ASP A 102 -11.32 -4.54 -3.49
C ASP A 102 -11.94 -5.74 -2.73
N ALA A 103 -13.13 -6.17 -3.13
CA ALA A 103 -13.81 -7.31 -2.52
C ALA A 103 -13.79 -8.55 -3.44
N GLY A 104 -12.72 -8.70 -4.23
CA GLY A 104 -12.47 -9.92 -5.00
C GLY A 104 -12.41 -11.15 -4.10
N GLY A 105 -12.55 -12.36 -4.66
CA GLY A 105 -12.67 -13.59 -3.85
C GLY A 105 -11.51 -13.84 -2.87
N ASP A 106 -10.27 -13.49 -3.27
CA ASP A 106 -9.09 -13.52 -2.42
C ASP A 106 -9.06 -12.37 -1.41
N ALA A 107 -9.40 -11.15 -1.83
CA ALA A 107 -9.44 -9.97 -0.96
C ALA A 107 -10.52 -10.08 0.13
N ALA A 108 -11.72 -10.56 -0.19
CA ALA A 108 -12.80 -10.77 0.78
C ALA A 108 -12.39 -11.75 1.90
N LYS A 109 -11.73 -12.86 1.54
CA LYS A 109 -11.19 -13.79 2.55
C LYS A 109 -10.02 -13.16 3.32
N MET A 110 -9.17 -12.38 2.66
CA MET A 110 -8.09 -11.65 3.31
C MET A 110 -8.64 -10.66 4.35
N HIS A 111 -9.70 -9.91 4.05
CA HIS A 111 -10.36 -8.98 5.00
C HIS A 111 -10.71 -9.68 6.31
N HIS A 112 -11.35 -10.85 6.23
CA HIS A 112 -11.68 -11.65 7.40
C HIS A 112 -10.46 -12.12 8.21
N LEU A 113 -9.36 -12.45 7.53
CA LEU A 113 -8.13 -12.87 8.19
C LEU A 113 -7.40 -11.68 8.82
N LEU A 114 -7.41 -10.52 8.18
CA LEU A 114 -6.77 -9.30 8.65
C LEU A 114 -7.39 -8.81 9.94
N VAL A 115 -8.73 -8.71 10.02
CA VAL A 115 -9.44 -8.31 11.24
C VAL A 115 -9.15 -9.27 12.40
N LYS A 116 -9.02 -10.58 12.14
CA LYS A 116 -8.63 -11.56 13.16
C LYS A 116 -7.20 -11.40 13.64
N LYS A 117 -6.29 -10.95 12.76
CA LYS A 117 -4.87 -10.78 13.07
C LYS A 117 -4.58 -9.42 13.72
N MET A 118 -5.33 -8.38 13.34
CA MET A 118 -5.17 -7.00 13.78
C MET A 118 -6.53 -6.46 14.26
N LEU A 119 -6.91 -6.82 15.48
CA LEU A 119 -8.23 -6.53 16.06
C LEU A 119 -8.57 -5.02 16.16
N HIS A 120 -7.59 -4.13 16.04
CA HIS A 120 -7.75 -2.69 16.13
C HIS A 120 -8.07 -2.03 14.78
N ILE A 121 -7.98 -2.77 13.67
CA ILE A 121 -8.16 -2.22 12.32
C ILE A 121 -9.55 -2.55 11.79
N MET A 122 -10.21 -1.52 11.23
CA MET A 122 -11.41 -1.70 10.42
C MET A 122 -11.01 -2.05 8.98
N VAL A 123 -11.67 -3.03 8.37
CA VAL A 123 -11.46 -3.33 6.94
C VAL A 123 -12.71 -2.99 6.17
N VAL A 124 -12.57 -2.22 5.10
CA VAL A 124 -13.68 -1.73 4.29
C VAL A 124 -13.51 -2.12 2.84
N ASP A 125 -14.62 -2.44 2.18
CA ASP A 125 -14.61 -2.71 0.76
C ASP A 125 -14.51 -1.40 -0.03
N CYS A 126 -13.74 -1.42 -1.11
CA CYS A 126 -13.58 -0.27 -1.99
C CYS A 126 -14.90 0.10 -2.66
N TRP A 127 -15.43 1.29 -2.32
CA TRP A 127 -16.68 1.78 -2.89
C TRP A 127 -16.66 1.83 -4.42
N ALA A 128 -15.56 2.30 -5.03
CA ALA A 128 -15.43 2.38 -6.48
C ALA A 128 -15.65 1.02 -7.17
N HIS A 129 -15.21 -0.07 -6.54
CA HIS A 129 -15.47 -1.43 -7.01
C HIS A 129 -16.93 -1.84 -6.81
N GLN A 130 -17.53 -1.52 -5.66
CA GLN A 130 -18.91 -1.94 -5.34
C GLN A 130 -19.97 -1.30 -6.23
N VAL A 131 -19.81 -0.02 -6.56
CA VAL A 131 -20.75 0.73 -7.40
C VAL A 131 -20.32 0.80 -8.87
N HIS A 132 -19.37 -0.03 -9.29
CA HIS A 132 -18.89 -0.14 -10.67
C HIS A 132 -18.41 1.19 -11.29
N LEU A 133 -17.80 2.07 -10.48
CA LEU A 133 -17.29 3.37 -10.97
C LEU A 133 -16.02 3.24 -11.82
N HIS A 134 -15.44 2.04 -11.95
CA HIS A 134 -14.24 1.78 -12.77
C HIS A 134 -14.42 1.98 -14.28
N ASN A 135 -15.66 2.19 -14.75
CA ASN A 135 -16.00 2.37 -16.15
C ASN A 135 -16.43 3.80 -16.53
N MET A 136 -16.28 4.77 -15.62
CA MET A 136 -16.53 6.20 -15.90
C MET A 136 -15.22 6.96 -16.08
#